data_AF-A0A384BDA7-F1
#
_entry.id   AF-A0A384BDA7-F1
#
_cell.length_a   1.000
_cell.length_b   1.000
_cell.length_c   1.000
_cell.angle_alpha   90.00
_cell.angle_beta   90.00
_cell.angle_gamma   90.00
#
_symmetry.space_group_name_H-M   'P 1'
#
loop_
_entity.id
_entity.type
_entity.pdbx_description
1 polymer ?
#
loop_
_entity_poly.entity_id
_entity_poly.type
_entity_poly.pdbx_seq_one_letter_code
_entity_poly.pdbx_strand_id
1 'polypeptide(L)'
;MYCPESAVILLSTTVLGNVLQPFYFRAGTMSKLPKFEIELPAAPKSTKLSLSERDIAMATIYGQLYVLFLRHHSRTSNSTGAEVVLYHLPREGACKKMHILKLNRTGKFALNVVDNLVVVHHQDTETSVIFDIKLRGEFDGTVTLHHPVLPARSIQPYQIPVAGPAPVTSQSPIPCKLYSSSWIVFQPDIIISASQGYLWNLQVKLQPIVNLLPDKGRLMDFLLQRRECKTVVLSVCSQMLTESDRATLPVIATVFDKLNQEYKKYLDAEQSYTLALEVGQSRSGPLLRRPARTQAVVDQSDMYTHVLSAFTEKKEMPQKFVVAVLMEYIRSLNQFQITVQHYLHELVIKTLVQHNLFYTLHQFLQYHVLSDSKPLACLLLSLESFYPPAHQLSLDMLKRLSTANDEIVEVLLSKHQVLAALRFIRGIGGHDNISARKFLDAAKQTEDRMLFYTIFRFFEQRNQRLRGNPSFTPGEHCEEHVAFFKQVFGDQALMRPTTF
;
A
#
# COMPACT_ATOMS: atom_id res chain seq x y z
N MET A 1 -2.35 9.88 37.80
CA MET A 1 -2.72 9.00 36.66
C MET A 1 -1.49 8.27 36.14
N TYR A 2 -1.67 7.08 35.54
CA TYR A 2 -0.59 6.29 34.93
C TYR A 2 -0.93 5.95 33.48
N CYS A 3 0.02 6.12 32.57
CA CYS A 3 -0.06 5.69 31.18
C CYS A 3 0.87 4.47 31.00
N PRO A 4 0.32 3.24 30.92
CA PRO A 4 1.12 2.02 30.80
C PRO A 4 1.99 1.99 29.54
N GLU A 5 1.44 2.43 28.40
CA GLU A 5 2.12 2.38 27.09
C GLU A 5 3.41 3.22 27.08
N SER A 6 3.38 4.39 27.71
CA SER A 6 4.55 5.27 27.82
C SER A 6 5.33 5.09 29.13
N ALA A 7 4.86 4.24 30.05
CA ALA A 7 5.39 4.09 31.41
C ALA A 7 5.57 5.44 32.16
N VAL A 8 4.58 6.35 32.03
CA VAL A 8 4.61 7.68 32.67
C VAL A 8 3.52 7.79 33.73
N ILE A 9 3.89 8.28 34.92
CA ILE A 9 2.96 8.72 35.96
C ILE A 9 2.90 10.24 35.95
N LEU A 10 1.69 10.79 36.06
CA LEU A 10 1.44 12.22 36.21
C LEU A 10 0.84 12.48 37.58
N LEU A 11 1.52 13.35 38.34
CA LEU A 11 1.09 13.81 39.65
C LEU A 11 0.75 15.29 39.59
N SER A 12 -0.27 15.70 40.35
CA SER A 12 -0.56 17.11 40.58
C SER A 12 0.10 17.58 41.86
N THR A 13 0.73 18.76 41.84
CA THR A 13 1.57 19.25 42.95
C THR A 13 1.04 20.50 43.66
N THR A 14 0.01 21.16 43.13
CA THR A 14 -0.52 22.41 43.68
C THR A 14 -1.94 22.26 44.22
N VAL A 15 -2.34 23.18 45.12
CA VAL A 15 -3.69 23.21 45.72
C VAL A 15 -4.80 23.34 44.68
N LEU A 16 -4.54 24.06 43.58
CA LEU A 16 -5.48 24.22 42.46
C LEU A 16 -5.49 23.01 41.51
N GLY A 17 -4.52 22.10 41.64
CA GLY A 17 -4.40 20.91 40.82
C GLY A 17 -3.74 21.13 39.45
N ASN A 18 -3.38 22.36 39.09
CA ASN A 18 -3.04 22.78 37.72
C ASN A 18 -1.56 22.64 37.35
N VAL A 19 -0.65 22.49 38.32
CA VAL A 19 0.77 22.21 38.06
C VAL A 19 1.00 20.71 38.14
N LEU A 20 1.48 20.16 37.03
CA LEU A 20 1.64 18.74 36.84
C LEU A 20 3.11 18.36 36.73
N GLN A 21 3.46 17.29 37.42
CA GLN A 21 4.80 16.73 37.50
C GLN A 21 4.78 15.30 36.92
N PRO A 22 5.36 15.09 35.73
CA PRO A 22 5.48 13.77 35.15
C PRO A 22 6.73 13.03 35.66
N PHE A 23 6.61 11.71 35.77
CA PHE A 23 7.68 10.77 36.10
C PHE A 23 7.68 9.63 35.10
N TYR A 24 8.83 9.39 34.46
CA TYR A 24 9.02 8.31 33.50
C TYR A 24 9.73 7.13 34.17
N PHE A 25 9.24 5.92 33.92
CA PHE A 25 9.78 4.69 34.49
C PHE A 25 10.44 3.85 33.39
N ARG A 26 11.68 3.44 33.64
CA ARG A 26 12.44 2.55 32.75
C ARG A 26 13.26 1.57 33.56
N ALA A 27 12.99 0.27 33.39
CA ALA A 27 13.81 -0.85 33.89
C ALA A 27 14.42 -0.62 35.30
N GLY A 28 13.59 -0.28 36.29
CA GLY A 28 14.01 -0.06 37.68
C GLY A 28 14.49 1.35 38.02
N THR A 29 14.58 2.26 37.05
CA THR A 29 14.90 3.68 37.26
C THR A 29 13.69 4.57 37.03
N MET A 30 13.59 5.65 37.82
CA MET A 30 12.58 6.69 37.69
C MET A 30 13.26 8.02 37.35
N SER A 31 12.88 8.63 36.24
CA SER A 31 13.34 9.97 35.86
C SER A 31 12.21 10.99 35.99
N LYS A 32 12.57 12.16 36.53
CA LYS A 32 11.68 13.29 36.70
C LYS A 32 11.69 14.16 35.45
N LEU A 33 10.53 14.36 34.83
CA LEU A 33 10.39 15.23 33.66
C LEU A 33 10.12 16.69 34.08
N PRO A 34 10.27 17.70 33.20
CA PRO A 34 9.96 19.08 33.55
C PRO A 34 8.50 19.25 33.98
N LYS A 35 8.28 19.96 35.09
CA LYS A 35 6.93 20.37 35.51
C LYS A 35 6.34 21.35 34.50
N PHE A 36 5.03 21.31 34.32
CA PHE A 36 4.31 22.25 33.48
C PHE A 36 2.96 22.61 34.11
N GLU A 37 2.37 23.70 33.64
CA GLU A 37 1.12 24.23 34.16
C GLU A 37 0.03 24.19 33.09
N ILE A 38 -1.16 23.75 33.47
CA ILE A 38 -2.35 23.80 32.63
C ILE A 38 -3.03 25.16 32.79
N GLU A 39 -3.38 25.78 31.65
CA GLU A 39 -4.11 27.04 31.58
C GLU A 39 -5.57 26.84 32.01
N LEU A 40 -5.93 27.35 33.19
CA LEU A 40 -7.31 27.29 33.70
C LEU A 40 -8.19 28.36 33.01
N PRO A 41 -9.46 28.04 32.68
CA PRO A 41 -10.36 28.95 31.94
C PRO A 41 -10.85 30.18 32.73
N ALA A 42 -10.67 30.23 34.05
CA ALA A 42 -11.03 31.39 34.87
C ALA A 42 -10.08 31.55 36.07
N ALA A 43 -9.88 32.80 36.53
CA ALA A 43 -9.17 33.08 37.77
C ALA A 43 -9.89 32.40 38.94
N PRO A 44 -9.19 31.57 39.74
CA PRO A 44 -9.81 30.77 40.79
C PRO A 44 -10.41 31.68 41.87
N LYS A 45 -11.75 31.66 42.00
CA LYS A 45 -12.47 32.43 43.03
C LYS A 45 -12.40 31.77 44.43
N SER A 46 -11.79 30.59 44.55
CA SER A 46 -11.71 29.82 45.81
C SER A 46 -10.45 28.94 45.85
N THR A 47 -10.03 28.52 47.05
CA THR A 47 -8.94 27.57 47.33
C THR A 47 -9.29 26.10 47.06
N LYS A 48 -10.42 25.80 46.40
CA LYS A 48 -10.82 24.43 46.05
C LYS A 48 -10.09 23.95 44.79
N LEU A 49 -9.88 22.63 44.71
CA LEU A 49 -9.30 21.95 43.55
C LEU A 49 -10.08 22.36 42.27
N SER A 50 -9.40 22.97 41.31
CA SER A 50 -10.02 23.47 40.07
C SER A 50 -10.06 22.39 38.99
N LEU A 51 -9.10 21.45 39.04
CA LEU A 51 -8.96 20.34 38.09
C LEU A 51 -9.51 19.06 38.70
N SER A 52 -10.56 18.47 38.11
CA SER A 52 -11.03 17.14 38.51
C SER A 52 -10.28 16.03 37.78
N GLU A 53 -10.18 14.84 38.37
CA GLU A 53 -9.60 13.66 37.70
C GLU A 53 -10.35 13.30 36.41
N ARG A 54 -11.65 13.63 36.32
CA ARG A 54 -12.47 13.36 35.13
C ARG A 54 -12.16 14.30 33.97
N ASP A 55 -11.58 15.46 34.24
CA ASP A 55 -11.28 16.47 33.21
C ASP A 55 -9.89 16.27 32.61
N ILE A 56 -9.11 15.28 33.07
CA ILE A 56 -7.75 15.06 32.59
C ILE A 56 -7.53 13.58 32.23
N ALA A 57 -6.83 13.35 31.11
CA ALA A 57 -6.45 12.03 30.66
C ALA A 57 -5.04 12.04 30.07
N MET A 58 -4.40 10.87 30.03
CA MET A 58 -3.13 10.68 29.32
C MET A 58 -3.27 9.57 28.29
N ALA A 59 -2.81 9.84 27.07
CA ALA A 59 -2.84 8.85 26.00
C ALA A 59 -1.68 9.06 25.02
N THR A 60 -1.24 7.96 24.43
CA THR A 60 -0.31 7.99 23.30
C THR A 60 -1.13 8.08 22.01
N ILE A 61 -0.89 9.12 21.22
CA ILE A 61 -1.58 9.38 19.95
C ILE A 61 -0.50 9.58 18.88
N TYR A 62 -0.53 8.76 17.83
CA TYR A 62 0.49 8.74 16.77
C TYR A 62 1.92 8.60 17.30
N GLY A 63 2.11 7.80 18.36
CA GLY A 63 3.41 7.55 18.98
C GLY A 63 3.93 8.67 19.87
N GLN A 64 3.18 9.77 20.04
CA GLN A 64 3.52 10.86 20.95
C GLN A 64 2.62 10.85 22.18
N LEU A 65 3.18 11.13 23.35
CA LEU A 65 2.43 11.17 24.61
C LEU A 65 1.77 12.55 24.77
N TYR A 66 0.46 12.54 24.98
CA TYR A 66 -0.32 13.75 25.24
C TYR A 66 -1.02 13.69 26.59
N VAL A 67 -1.09 14.84 27.24
CA VAL A 67 -2.01 15.11 28.34
C VAL A 67 -3.22 15.85 27.77
N LEU A 68 -4.37 15.21 27.84
CA LEU A 68 -5.66 15.72 27.37
C LEU A 68 -6.34 16.42 28.54
N PHE A 69 -6.72 17.67 28.36
CA PHE A 69 -7.43 18.46 29.35
C PHE A 69 -8.77 18.95 28.79
N LEU A 70 -9.87 18.51 29.40
CA LEU A 70 -11.21 18.98 29.09
C LEU A 70 -11.45 20.32 29.78
N ARG A 71 -11.46 21.38 28.97
CA ARG A 71 -11.67 22.75 29.43
C ARG A 71 -13.14 23.14 29.28
N HIS A 72 -13.81 23.34 30.41
CA HIS A 72 -15.18 23.84 30.46
C HIS A 72 -15.20 25.38 30.50
N HIS A 73 -15.78 26.01 29.49
CA HIS A 73 -16.03 27.45 29.53
C HIS A 73 -17.40 27.74 30.17
N SER A 74 -17.46 28.77 31.01
CA SER A 74 -18.73 29.28 31.56
C SER A 74 -19.58 29.88 30.44
N ARG A 75 -20.91 29.75 30.56
CA ARG A 75 -21.89 30.34 29.64
C ARG A 75 -21.88 31.87 29.75
N THR A 76 -20.99 32.53 29.02
CA THR A 76 -21.08 33.96 28.70
C THR A 76 -21.51 34.12 27.25
N SER A 77 -22.05 35.28 26.86
CA SER A 77 -22.70 35.50 25.54
C SER A 77 -21.81 35.19 24.32
N ASN A 78 -20.49 35.06 24.50
CA ASN A 78 -19.50 34.77 23.46
C ASN A 78 -18.76 33.42 23.66
N SER A 79 -19.18 32.55 24.58
CA SER A 79 -18.42 31.33 24.90
C SER A 79 -18.58 30.24 23.83
N THR A 80 -17.46 29.70 23.33
CA THR A 80 -17.36 28.63 22.33
C THR A 80 -17.64 27.21 22.88
N GLY A 81 -18.29 27.10 24.06
CA GLY A 81 -18.54 25.82 24.73
C GLY A 81 -17.27 25.19 25.32
N ALA A 82 -17.33 23.90 25.64
CA ALA A 82 -16.19 23.12 26.11
C ALA A 82 -15.23 22.78 24.95
N GLU A 83 -13.98 22.52 25.29
CA GLU A 83 -12.96 22.08 24.35
C GLU A 83 -11.98 21.12 25.01
N VAL A 84 -11.25 20.34 24.21
CA VAL A 84 -10.19 19.46 24.71
C VAL A 84 -8.84 20.01 24.26
N VAL A 85 -7.99 20.36 25.22
CA VAL A 85 -6.63 20.87 24.96
C VAL A 85 -5.65 19.71 25.10
N LEU A 86 -4.79 19.53 24.09
CA LEU A 86 -3.74 18.51 24.10
C LEU A 86 -2.39 19.17 24.32
N TYR A 87 -1.74 18.76 25.41
CA TYR A 87 -0.39 19.12 25.77
C TYR A 87 0.56 17.98 25.39
N HIS A 88 1.47 18.23 24.45
CA HIS A 88 2.51 17.28 24.08
C HIS A 88 3.54 17.19 25.21
N LEU A 89 3.75 15.98 25.70
CA LEU A 89 4.75 15.67 26.72
C LEU A 89 5.90 14.89 26.07
N PRO A 90 6.95 15.59 25.59
CA PRO A 90 8.10 14.91 25.00
C PRO A 90 8.90 14.18 26.08
N ARG A 91 9.69 13.17 25.66
CA ARG A 91 10.64 12.49 26.56
C ARG A 91 11.73 13.43 27.07
N GLU A 92 12.11 14.39 26.24
CA GLU A 92 13.12 15.41 26.52
C GLU A 92 12.57 16.79 26.12
N GLY A 93 12.76 17.79 26.97
CA GLY A 93 12.29 19.15 26.73
C GLY A 93 11.00 19.51 27.45
N ALA A 94 10.53 20.75 27.20
CA ALA A 94 9.36 21.31 27.86
C ALA A 94 8.05 20.82 27.23
N CYS A 95 7.03 20.66 28.07
CA CYS A 95 5.67 20.39 27.62
C CYS A 95 5.10 21.58 26.84
N LYS A 96 4.42 21.32 25.73
CA LYS A 96 3.85 22.36 24.86
C LYS A 96 2.39 22.07 24.55
N LYS A 97 1.56 23.11 24.63
CA LYS A 97 0.19 23.10 24.10
C LYS A 97 0.27 23.02 22.57
N MET A 98 -0.33 22.00 21.97
CA MET A 98 -0.21 21.74 20.54
C MET A 98 -1.53 21.70 19.79
N HIS A 99 -2.57 21.14 20.40
CA HIS A 99 -3.86 20.96 19.73
C HIS A 99 -5.03 21.38 20.62
N ILE A 100 -6.08 21.92 20.00
CA ILE A 100 -7.36 22.20 20.65
C ILE A 100 -8.47 21.56 19.81
N LEU A 101 -9.31 20.75 20.46
CA LEU A 101 -10.49 20.12 19.85
C LEU A 101 -11.74 20.91 20.25
N LYS A 102 -12.36 21.62 19.31
CA LYS A 102 -13.55 22.44 19.58
C LYS A 102 -14.79 21.55 19.68
N LEU A 103 -15.44 21.51 20.86
CA LEU A 103 -16.69 20.73 21.05
C LEU A 103 -17.94 21.56 20.76
N ASN A 104 -17.87 22.89 20.91
CA ASN A 104 -18.97 23.83 20.69
C ASN A 104 -20.25 23.49 21.50
N ARG A 105 -20.08 22.80 22.64
CA ARG A 105 -21.17 22.32 23.50
C ARG A 105 -20.74 22.37 24.96
N THR A 106 -21.69 22.47 25.88
CA THR A 106 -21.45 22.36 27.33
C THR A 106 -22.26 21.20 27.88
N GLY A 107 -21.77 20.58 28.96
CA GLY A 107 -22.42 19.42 29.56
C GLY A 107 -21.42 18.44 30.16
N LYS A 108 -21.90 17.23 30.44
CA LYS A 108 -21.06 16.13 30.95
C LYS A 108 -20.38 15.42 29.79
N PHE A 109 -19.06 15.45 29.81
CA PHE A 109 -18.25 14.76 28.81
C PHE A 109 -17.45 13.61 29.42
N ALA A 110 -17.13 12.63 28.58
CA ALA A 110 -16.14 11.62 28.85
C ALA A 110 -15.22 11.47 27.63
N LEU A 111 -13.98 11.04 27.86
CA LEU A 111 -12.94 10.97 26.84
C LEU A 111 -12.40 9.55 26.70
N ASN A 112 -12.35 9.04 25.48
CA ASN A 112 -11.60 7.84 25.13
C ASN A 112 -10.61 8.16 24.01
N VAL A 113 -9.55 7.38 23.92
CA VAL A 113 -8.62 7.41 22.79
C VAL A 113 -8.64 6.03 22.13
N VAL A 114 -9.16 5.95 20.91
CA VAL A 114 -9.31 4.68 20.18
C VAL A 114 -8.62 4.82 18.84
N ASP A 115 -7.64 3.97 18.55
CA ASP A 115 -6.94 3.96 17.26
C ASP A 115 -6.39 5.34 16.82
N ASN A 116 -5.72 6.02 17.75
CA ASN A 116 -5.19 7.39 17.60
C ASN A 116 -6.27 8.47 17.40
N LEU A 117 -7.54 8.15 17.61
CA LEU A 117 -8.64 9.10 17.58
C LEU A 117 -9.05 9.51 18.98
N VAL A 118 -9.28 10.80 19.18
CA VAL A 118 -9.87 11.29 20.42
C VAL A 118 -11.39 11.23 20.27
N VAL A 119 -12.03 10.36 21.04
CA VAL A 119 -13.49 10.20 21.09
C VAL A 119 -14.01 10.94 22.30
N VAL A 120 -14.89 11.91 22.05
CA VAL A 120 -15.52 12.72 23.09
C VAL A 120 -16.99 12.35 23.16
N HIS A 121 -17.38 11.76 24.28
CA HIS A 121 -18.75 11.38 24.57
C HIS A 121 -19.44 12.53 25.28
N HIS A 122 -20.61 12.96 24.78
CA HIS A 122 -21.47 13.93 25.44
C HIS A 122 -22.67 13.18 26.04
N GLN A 123 -22.68 13.03 27.36
CA GLN A 123 -23.67 12.20 28.06
C GLN A 123 -25.07 12.81 27.98
N ASP A 124 -25.18 14.14 28.02
CA ASP A 124 -26.48 14.81 28.06
C ASP A 124 -27.26 14.70 26.74
N THR A 125 -26.57 14.56 25.59
CA THR A 125 -27.22 14.32 24.29
C THR A 125 -27.05 12.89 23.77
N GLU A 126 -26.46 12.00 24.56
CA GLU A 126 -26.19 10.61 24.19
C GLU A 126 -25.47 10.47 22.83
N THR A 127 -24.50 11.35 22.56
CA THR A 127 -23.73 11.35 21.31
C THR A 127 -22.23 11.31 21.55
N SER A 128 -21.49 10.99 20.51
CA SER A 128 -20.04 10.98 20.50
C SER A 128 -19.52 11.66 19.24
N VAL A 129 -18.41 12.37 19.41
CA VAL A 129 -17.69 13.06 18.35
C VAL A 129 -16.26 12.53 18.30
N ILE A 130 -15.73 12.39 17.10
CA ILE A 130 -14.40 11.84 16.84
C ILE A 130 -13.53 12.96 16.30
N PHE A 131 -12.31 13.06 16.83
CA PHE A 131 -11.28 13.99 16.37
C PHE A 131 -10.02 13.23 15.97
N ASP A 132 -9.39 13.70 14.91
CA ASP A 132 -8.11 13.18 14.42
C ASP A 132 -7.12 14.33 14.30
N ILE A 133 -6.08 14.32 15.14
CA ILE A 133 -5.09 15.40 15.19
C ILE A 133 -4.15 15.43 13.98
N LYS A 134 -4.15 14.38 13.14
CA LYS A 134 -3.34 14.30 11.92
C LYS A 134 -4.11 14.78 10.68
N LEU A 135 -5.43 14.92 10.78
CA LEU A 135 -6.19 15.63 9.74
C LEU A 135 -5.90 17.13 9.79
N ARG A 136 -6.09 17.80 8.65
CA ARG A 136 -5.84 19.24 8.53
C ARG A 136 -6.74 20.02 9.50
N GLY A 137 -6.12 20.83 10.35
CA GLY A 137 -6.76 21.80 11.23
C GLY A 137 -6.34 23.24 10.91
N GLU A 138 -6.96 24.20 11.59
CA GLU A 138 -6.64 25.63 11.48
C GLU A 138 -5.45 25.94 12.40
N PHE A 139 -4.34 26.42 11.84
CA PHE A 139 -3.15 26.75 12.62
C PHE A 139 -3.07 28.26 12.89
N ASP A 140 -3.08 28.63 14.17
CA ASP A 140 -3.01 30.03 14.63
C ASP A 140 -1.58 30.46 14.99
N GLY A 141 -0.57 29.94 14.28
CA GLY A 141 0.84 30.22 14.56
C GLY A 141 1.44 29.51 15.79
N THR A 142 0.61 29.09 16.73
CA THR A 142 1.04 28.45 18.00
C THR A 142 0.38 27.09 18.25
N VAL A 143 -0.91 26.98 17.96
CA VAL A 143 -1.73 25.79 18.25
C VAL A 143 -2.57 25.44 17.02
N THR A 144 -2.80 24.15 16.80
CA THR A 144 -3.72 23.68 15.75
C THR A 144 -5.11 23.43 16.33
N LEU A 145 -6.10 24.11 15.78
CA LEU A 145 -7.51 23.97 16.10
C LEU A 145 -8.12 22.90 15.19
N HIS A 146 -8.77 21.91 15.81
CA HIS A 146 -9.37 20.78 15.12
C HIS A 146 -10.89 20.80 15.25
N HIS A 147 -11.52 20.42 14.15
CA HIS A 147 -12.96 20.20 14.05
C HIS A 147 -13.27 18.70 14.06
N PRO A 148 -14.48 18.30 14.48
CA PRO A 148 -14.89 16.91 14.41
C PRO A 148 -14.71 16.31 13.01
N VAL A 149 -14.26 15.07 12.93
CA VAL A 149 -14.14 14.34 11.66
C VAL A 149 -15.53 14.14 11.04
N LEU A 150 -16.51 13.84 11.90
CA LEU A 150 -17.89 13.58 11.54
C LEU A 150 -18.84 14.35 12.46
N PRO A 151 -20.09 14.60 12.03
CA PRO A 151 -21.14 15.06 12.92
C PRO A 151 -21.31 14.11 14.12
N ALA A 152 -21.81 14.64 15.25
CA ALA A 152 -22.02 13.84 16.46
C ALA A 152 -22.99 12.68 16.20
N ARG A 153 -22.58 11.47 16.60
CA ARG A 153 -23.37 10.23 16.44
C ARG A 153 -23.33 9.42 17.73
N SER A 154 -24.42 8.72 18.01
CA SER A 154 -24.48 7.80 19.15
C SER A 154 -23.67 6.54 18.87
N ILE A 155 -23.12 5.92 19.92
CA ILE A 155 -22.55 4.57 19.85
C ILE A 155 -23.65 3.61 19.40
N GLN A 156 -23.30 2.63 18.56
CA GLN A 156 -24.27 1.66 18.08
C GLN A 156 -24.97 0.97 19.27
N PRO A 157 -26.31 1.01 19.33
CA PRO A 157 -27.05 0.31 20.38
C PRO A 157 -26.69 -1.17 20.40
N TYR A 158 -26.46 -1.69 21.60
CA TYR A 158 -26.15 -3.10 21.82
C TYR A 158 -27.21 -3.73 22.73
N GLN A 159 -27.49 -5.00 22.48
CA GLN A 159 -28.46 -5.79 23.22
C GLN A 159 -27.71 -6.87 24.00
N ILE A 160 -27.88 -6.88 25.31
CA ILE A 160 -27.17 -7.78 26.22
C ILE A 160 -27.91 -9.12 26.22
N PRO A 161 -27.25 -10.22 25.83
CA PRO A 161 -27.83 -11.55 25.95
C PRO A 161 -27.91 -11.95 27.43
N VAL A 162 -29.08 -12.41 27.87
CA VAL A 162 -29.27 -12.86 29.26
C VAL A 162 -28.61 -14.23 29.42
N ALA A 163 -27.47 -14.29 30.10
CA ALA A 163 -26.85 -15.55 30.49
C ALA A 163 -27.37 -15.97 31.89
N GLY A 164 -28.32 -16.91 31.92
CA GLY A 164 -28.82 -17.53 33.14
C GLY A 164 -28.79 -19.06 33.05
N PRO A 165 -28.48 -19.80 34.13
CA PRO A 165 -28.46 -21.25 34.13
C PRO A 165 -29.88 -21.80 34.36
N ALA A 166 -30.75 -21.76 33.36
CA ALA A 166 -31.96 -22.60 33.29
C ALA A 166 -32.67 -22.46 31.93
N PRO A 167 -33.28 -23.55 31.41
CA PRO A 167 -34.10 -23.50 30.21
C PRO A 167 -35.48 -22.94 30.60
N VAL A 168 -35.58 -21.62 30.75
CA VAL A 168 -36.87 -20.93 30.83
C VAL A 168 -37.04 -20.11 29.57
N THR A 169 -38.09 -20.45 28.84
CA THR A 169 -38.52 -19.91 27.56
C THR A 169 -38.42 -18.39 27.45
N SER A 170 -37.75 -17.92 26.40
CA SER A 170 -37.89 -16.60 25.76
C SER A 170 -37.81 -15.38 26.69
N GLN A 171 -36.63 -15.10 27.26
CA GLN A 171 -36.35 -13.75 27.77
C GLN A 171 -35.78 -12.90 26.63
N SER A 172 -36.45 -11.79 26.33
CA SER A 172 -35.99 -10.84 25.31
C SER A 172 -34.68 -10.18 25.75
N PRO A 173 -33.73 -9.96 24.82
CA PRO A 173 -32.46 -9.32 25.15
C PRO A 173 -32.68 -7.91 25.72
N ILE A 174 -31.91 -7.57 26.76
CA ILE A 174 -32.05 -6.29 27.48
C ILE A 174 -31.22 -5.23 26.72
N PRO A 175 -31.80 -4.06 26.37
CA PRO A 175 -31.03 -3.00 25.72
C PRO A 175 -29.96 -2.44 26.68
N CYS A 176 -28.73 -2.31 26.18
CA CYS A 176 -27.65 -1.66 26.92
C CYS A 176 -27.93 -0.17 27.04
N LYS A 177 -27.97 0.37 28.27
CA LYS A 177 -28.12 1.80 28.50
C LYS A 177 -26.81 2.52 28.19
N LEU A 178 -26.75 3.09 26.99
CA LEU A 178 -25.63 3.93 26.58
C LEU A 178 -25.65 5.27 27.32
N TYR A 179 -24.48 5.91 27.46
CA TYR A 179 -24.28 7.23 28.05
C TYR A 179 -24.82 7.40 29.48
N SER A 180 -24.94 6.31 30.23
CA SER A 180 -25.41 6.36 31.62
C SER A 180 -24.52 7.28 32.46
N SER A 181 -25.13 8.01 33.40
CA SER A 181 -24.41 8.82 34.39
C SER A 181 -23.47 7.99 35.29
N SER A 182 -23.67 6.67 35.33
CA SER A 182 -22.81 5.70 36.02
C SER A 182 -21.62 5.21 35.19
N TRP A 183 -21.37 5.76 34.01
CA TRP A 183 -20.22 5.40 33.19
C TRP A 183 -18.93 5.85 33.85
N ILE A 184 -17.97 4.93 33.90
CA ILE A 184 -16.59 5.20 34.29
C ILE A 184 -15.73 4.87 33.09
N VAL A 185 -14.94 5.83 32.64
CA VAL A 185 -14.13 5.71 31.44
C VAL A 185 -12.67 5.59 31.81
N PHE A 186 -12.00 4.59 31.24
CA PHE A 186 -10.58 4.35 31.39
C PHE A 186 -9.89 4.42 30.04
N GLN A 187 -8.72 5.05 30.01
CA GLN A 187 -7.89 5.07 28.80
C GLN A 187 -7.31 3.67 28.54
N PRO A 188 -7.15 3.28 27.27
CA PRO A 188 -7.50 4.04 26.07
C PRO A 188 -9.00 3.98 25.72
N ASP A 189 -9.60 2.81 25.77
CA ASP A 189 -10.87 2.48 25.09
C ASP A 189 -11.88 1.74 25.98
N ILE A 190 -11.71 1.79 27.30
CA ILE A 190 -12.51 1.02 28.25
C ILE A 190 -13.66 1.88 28.81
N ILE A 191 -14.87 1.32 28.81
CA ILE A 191 -16.06 1.91 29.45
C ILE A 191 -16.67 0.89 30.41
N ILE A 192 -16.76 1.26 31.69
CA ILE A 192 -17.40 0.47 32.73
C ILE A 192 -18.81 1.01 32.98
N SER A 193 -19.81 0.15 32.79
CA SER A 193 -21.20 0.42 33.16
C SER A 193 -21.45 -0.11 34.56
N ALA A 194 -21.14 0.68 35.60
CA ALA A 194 -21.23 0.24 36.99
C ALA A 194 -22.65 -0.21 37.39
N SER A 195 -23.69 0.41 36.82
CA SER A 195 -25.09 0.04 37.08
C SER A 195 -25.49 -1.31 36.49
N GLN A 196 -24.81 -1.76 35.44
CA GLN A 196 -25.13 -3.02 34.75
C GLN A 196 -24.08 -4.11 35.00
N GLY A 197 -22.92 -3.78 35.59
CA GLY A 197 -21.84 -4.73 35.88
C GLY A 197 -21.02 -5.15 34.66
N TYR A 198 -21.09 -4.41 33.54
CA TYR A 198 -20.38 -4.74 32.30
C TYR A 198 -19.14 -3.87 32.08
N LEU A 199 -18.10 -4.52 31.55
CA LEU A 199 -16.89 -3.92 31.03
C LEU A 199 -16.94 -3.95 29.49
N TRP A 200 -16.87 -2.79 28.86
CA TRP A 200 -16.94 -2.65 27.40
C TRP A 200 -15.61 -2.15 26.83
N ASN A 201 -15.30 -2.60 25.62
CA ASN A 201 -14.23 -2.04 24.78
C ASN A 201 -14.87 -1.24 23.62
N LEU A 202 -14.43 0.00 23.45
CA LEU A 202 -14.89 0.88 22.39
C LEU A 202 -14.09 0.68 21.11
N GLN A 203 -14.78 0.38 20.02
CA GLN A 203 -14.17 0.19 18.69
C GLN A 203 -14.76 1.14 17.66
N VAL A 204 -13.92 1.60 16.72
CA VAL A 204 -14.34 2.45 15.60
C VAL A 204 -14.70 1.57 14.40
N LYS A 205 -15.92 1.74 13.88
CA LYS A 205 -16.35 1.07 12.65
C LYS A 205 -16.07 1.96 11.44
N LEU A 206 -15.22 1.51 10.53
CA LEU A 206 -14.80 2.28 9.36
C LEU A 206 -15.83 2.30 8.22
N GLN A 207 -16.60 1.22 8.03
CA GLN A 207 -17.55 1.11 6.91
C GLN A 207 -18.58 2.26 6.84
N PRO A 208 -19.26 2.66 7.94
CA PRO A 208 -20.18 3.79 7.90
C PRO A 208 -19.51 5.13 7.56
N ILE A 209 -18.22 5.28 7.90
CA ILE A 209 -17.46 6.52 7.70
C ILE A 209 -17.28 6.81 6.20
N VAL A 210 -17.15 5.76 5.37
CA VAL A 210 -17.04 5.86 3.91
C VAL A 210 -18.21 6.63 3.31
N ASN A 211 -19.42 6.38 3.82
CA ASN A 211 -20.65 7.04 3.32
C ASN A 211 -20.85 8.44 3.90
N LEU A 212 -20.28 8.71 5.07
CA LEU A 212 -20.46 9.97 5.80
C LEU A 212 -19.42 11.04 5.42
N LEU A 213 -18.26 10.64 4.88
CA LEU A 213 -17.22 11.53 4.37
C LEU A 213 -17.22 11.53 2.84
N PRO A 214 -17.85 12.54 2.18
CA PRO A 214 -17.94 12.59 0.72
C PRO A 214 -16.60 12.89 0.05
N ASP A 215 -15.75 13.69 0.70
CA ASP A 215 -14.41 14.01 0.19
C ASP A 215 -13.50 12.78 0.29
N LYS A 216 -13.31 12.10 -0.84
CA LYS A 216 -12.48 10.90 -0.95
C LYS A 216 -11.01 11.18 -0.60
N GLY A 217 -10.50 12.38 -0.88
CA GLY A 217 -9.14 12.77 -0.52
C GLY A 217 -8.97 12.81 1.00
N ARG A 218 -9.87 13.49 1.71
CA ARG A 218 -9.87 13.54 3.18
C ARG A 218 -10.19 12.19 3.81
N LEU A 219 -11.08 11.40 3.20
CA LEU A 219 -11.39 10.04 3.62
C LEU A 219 -10.12 9.17 3.60
N MET A 220 -9.29 9.28 2.56
CA MET A 220 -8.03 8.54 2.49
C MET A 220 -7.01 8.99 3.53
N ASP A 221 -6.90 10.30 3.82
CA ASP A 221 -6.04 10.79 4.90
C ASP A 221 -6.44 10.20 6.26
N PHE A 222 -7.74 9.99 6.47
CA PHE A 222 -8.27 9.35 7.67
C PHE A 222 -8.02 7.84 7.67
N LEU A 223 -8.47 7.11 6.63
CA LEU A 223 -8.46 5.65 6.58
C LEU A 223 -7.04 5.07 6.62
N LEU A 224 -6.07 5.69 5.93
CA LEU A 224 -4.69 5.20 5.91
C LEU A 224 -3.99 5.26 7.28
N GLN A 225 -4.61 5.90 8.27
CA GLN A 225 -4.11 6.01 9.63
C GLN A 225 -4.84 5.07 10.62
N ARG A 226 -5.77 4.25 10.12
CA ARG A 226 -6.62 3.38 10.93
C ARG A 226 -6.13 1.94 10.95
N ARG A 227 -6.44 1.24 12.04
CA ARG A 227 -6.32 -0.21 12.14
C ARG A 227 -7.32 -0.89 11.21
N GLU A 228 -6.90 -2.00 10.63
CA GLU A 228 -7.69 -2.91 9.78
C GLU A 228 -8.39 -2.22 8.60
N CYS A 229 -7.76 -1.20 8.03
CA CYS A 229 -8.38 -0.39 6.98
C CYS A 229 -8.23 -0.95 5.56
N LYS A 230 -7.31 -1.89 5.31
CA LYS A 230 -7.01 -2.43 3.97
C LYS A 230 -8.26 -2.81 3.17
N THR A 231 -9.14 -3.62 3.74
CA THR A 231 -10.37 -4.09 3.06
C THR A 231 -11.32 -2.93 2.75
N VAL A 232 -11.43 -1.97 3.67
CA VAL A 232 -12.26 -0.78 3.51
C VAL A 232 -11.68 0.12 2.41
N VAL A 233 -10.38 0.36 2.43
CA VAL A 233 -9.66 1.16 1.42
C VAL A 233 -9.82 0.56 0.02
N LEU A 234 -9.66 -0.77 -0.12
CA LEU A 234 -9.90 -1.47 -1.39
C LEU A 234 -11.36 -1.33 -1.84
N SER A 235 -12.32 -1.41 -0.91
CA SER A 235 -13.74 -1.20 -1.23
C SER A 235 -14.03 0.22 -1.69
N VAL A 236 -13.40 1.24 -1.08
CA VAL A 236 -13.51 2.65 -1.49
C VAL A 236 -12.95 2.84 -2.89
N CYS A 237 -11.78 2.26 -3.19
CA CYS A 237 -11.18 2.33 -4.52
C CYS A 237 -12.09 1.67 -5.57
N SER A 238 -12.69 0.52 -5.26
CA SER A 238 -13.62 -0.14 -6.16
C SER A 238 -14.89 0.68 -6.39
N GLN A 239 -15.51 1.20 -5.32
CA GLN A 239 -16.71 2.05 -5.39
C GLN A 239 -16.49 3.32 -6.22
N MET A 240 -15.35 3.98 -6.02
CA MET A 240 -14.96 5.19 -6.76
C MET A 240 -14.89 4.99 -8.29
N LEU A 241 -14.68 3.75 -8.73
CA LEU A 241 -14.61 3.37 -10.14
C LEU A 241 -15.93 2.85 -10.71
N THR A 242 -16.93 2.58 -9.86
CA THR A 242 -18.27 2.16 -10.32
C THR A 242 -19.10 3.34 -10.81
N GLU A 243 -20.03 3.09 -11.74
CA GLU A 243 -20.85 4.16 -12.36
C GLU A 243 -21.65 4.98 -11.34
N SER A 244 -22.17 4.34 -10.30
CA SER A 244 -23.04 4.98 -9.31
C SER A 244 -22.34 6.00 -8.41
N ASP A 245 -21.03 5.85 -8.17
CA ASP A 245 -20.23 6.74 -7.29
C ASP A 245 -18.92 7.16 -7.97
N ARG A 246 -18.98 7.36 -9.29
CA ARG A 246 -17.80 7.62 -10.12
C ARG A 246 -17.14 8.94 -9.73
N ALA A 247 -15.90 8.87 -9.26
CA ALA A 247 -15.11 10.07 -9.04
C ALA A 247 -14.45 10.58 -10.34
N THR A 248 -14.05 11.84 -10.30
CA THR A 248 -13.28 12.47 -11.37
C THR A 248 -11.84 11.95 -11.38
N LEU A 249 -11.19 11.94 -12.55
CA LEU A 249 -9.82 11.45 -12.69
C LEU A 249 -8.82 12.13 -11.73
N PRO A 250 -8.88 13.45 -11.46
CA PRO A 250 -7.99 14.09 -10.48
C PRO A 250 -8.19 13.60 -9.04
N VAL A 251 -9.42 13.23 -8.66
CA VAL A 251 -9.69 12.65 -7.34
C VAL A 251 -9.11 11.24 -7.26
N ILE A 252 -9.29 10.43 -8.32
CA ILE A 252 -8.70 9.09 -8.43
C ILE A 252 -7.17 9.17 -8.34
N ALA A 253 -6.56 10.10 -9.06
CA ALA A 253 -5.13 10.40 -9.01
C ALA A 253 -4.65 10.68 -7.58
N THR A 254 -5.36 11.56 -6.87
CA THR A 254 -5.04 11.92 -5.48
C THR A 254 -5.14 10.72 -4.55
N VAL A 255 -6.14 9.85 -4.73
CA VAL A 255 -6.32 8.63 -3.94
C VAL A 255 -5.17 7.64 -4.20
N PHE A 256 -4.83 7.40 -5.46
CA PHE A 256 -3.70 6.53 -5.82
C PHE A 256 -2.37 7.07 -5.32
N ASP A 257 -2.15 8.39 -5.37
CA ASP A 257 -0.93 9.01 -4.88
C ASP A 257 -0.77 8.82 -3.37
N LYS A 258 -1.84 8.97 -2.59
CA LYS A 258 -1.81 8.72 -1.14
C LYS A 258 -1.54 7.25 -0.81
N LEU A 259 -2.12 6.32 -1.57
CA LEU A 259 -1.88 4.89 -1.41
C LEU A 259 -0.43 4.52 -1.67
N ASN A 260 0.07 4.93 -2.84
CA ASN A 260 1.43 4.62 -3.26
C ASN A 260 2.47 5.35 -2.41
N GLN A 261 2.14 6.51 -1.84
CA GLN A 261 2.99 7.18 -0.86
C GLN A 261 3.18 6.33 0.41
N GLU A 262 2.12 5.77 0.98
CA GLU A 262 2.22 4.89 2.15
C GLU A 262 2.90 3.56 1.80
N TYR A 263 2.65 3.04 0.60
CA TYR A 263 3.36 1.85 0.11
C TYR A 263 4.87 2.11 -0.05
N LYS A 264 5.27 3.26 -0.60
CA LYS A 264 6.68 3.65 -0.72
C LYS A 264 7.36 3.78 0.64
N LYS A 265 6.72 4.43 1.61
CA LYS A 265 7.24 4.52 2.99
C LYS A 265 7.50 3.14 3.59
N TYR A 266 6.63 2.17 3.32
CA TYR A 266 6.83 0.80 3.75
C TYR A 266 8.04 0.14 3.07
N LEU A 267 8.15 0.26 1.74
CA LEU A 267 9.29 -0.27 0.98
C LEU A 267 10.63 0.32 1.45
N ASP A 268 10.67 1.62 1.70
CA ASP A 268 11.88 2.31 2.17
C ASP A 268 12.25 1.87 3.60
N ALA A 269 11.26 1.66 4.46
CA ALA A 269 11.48 1.12 5.81
C ALA A 269 11.98 -0.33 5.76
N GLU A 270 11.46 -1.15 4.84
CA GLU A 270 11.89 -2.53 4.64
C GLU A 270 13.32 -2.61 4.10
N GLN A 271 13.66 -1.80 3.09
CA GLN A 271 15.03 -1.70 2.58
C GLN A 271 16.01 -1.25 3.68
N SER A 272 15.64 -0.22 4.45
CA SER A 272 16.47 0.27 5.56
C SER A 272 16.69 -0.81 6.63
N TYR A 273 15.67 -1.63 6.90
CA TYR A 273 15.77 -2.74 7.84
C TYR A 273 16.70 -3.84 7.33
N THR A 274 16.61 -4.23 6.05
CA THR A 274 17.48 -5.25 5.44
C THR A 274 18.94 -4.80 5.44
N LEU A 275 19.22 -3.55 5.07
CA LEU A 275 20.57 -2.99 5.13
C LEU A 275 21.14 -2.98 6.56
N ALA A 276 20.31 -2.69 7.56
CA ALA A 276 20.73 -2.70 8.96
C ALA A 276 21.03 -4.13 9.49
N LEU A 277 20.41 -5.17 8.92
CA LEU A 277 20.74 -6.56 9.24
C LEU A 277 22.08 -6.99 8.65
N GLU A 278 22.40 -6.53 7.43
CA GLU A 278 23.63 -6.89 6.72
C GLU A 278 24.89 -6.23 7.34
N VAL A 279 24.76 -5.02 7.92
CA VAL A 279 25.89 -4.26 8.50
C VAL A 279 26.28 -4.73 9.92
N GLY A 280 25.52 -5.63 10.54
CA GLY A 280 25.82 -6.19 11.85
C GLY A 280 25.47 -5.26 13.02
N GLN A 281 24.84 -5.82 14.06
CA GLN A 281 24.37 -5.06 15.22
C GLN A 281 25.55 -4.53 16.07
N SER A 282 25.68 -3.21 16.14
CA SER A 282 26.37 -2.57 17.26
C SER A 282 25.49 -2.66 18.52
N ARG A 283 26.07 -3.12 19.64
CA ARG A 283 25.40 -3.47 20.91
C ARG A 283 24.63 -2.33 21.62
N SER A 284 24.46 -1.17 20.99
CA SER A 284 23.89 0.04 21.58
C SER A 284 22.84 0.75 20.70
N GLY A 285 22.34 0.11 19.64
CA GLY A 285 21.24 0.63 18.83
C GLY A 285 19.85 0.31 19.41
N PRO A 286 18.83 1.16 19.20
CA PRO A 286 17.45 0.82 19.55
C PRO A 286 17.03 -0.47 18.82
N LEU A 287 16.25 -1.33 19.48
CA LEU A 287 15.74 -2.58 18.93
C LEU A 287 15.13 -2.34 17.53
N LEU A 288 15.79 -2.85 16.48
CA LEU A 288 15.31 -2.81 15.10
C LEU A 288 14.03 -3.65 15.01
N ARG A 289 12.87 -3.01 15.17
CA ARG A 289 11.58 -3.64 14.89
C ARG A 289 11.43 -3.70 13.38
N ARG A 290 11.26 -4.91 12.83
CA ARG A 290 10.88 -5.09 11.44
C ARG A 290 9.67 -4.20 11.15
N PRO A 291 9.66 -3.43 10.04
CA PRO A 291 8.48 -2.71 9.62
C PRO A 291 7.35 -3.72 9.49
N ALA A 292 6.37 -3.67 10.39
CA ALA A 292 5.17 -4.44 10.19
C ALA A 292 4.54 -3.90 8.91
N ARG A 293 4.14 -4.79 8.00
CA ARG A 293 3.22 -4.42 6.92
C ARG A 293 1.99 -3.86 7.63
N THR A 294 1.91 -2.53 7.72
CA THR A 294 0.86 -1.90 8.51
C THR A 294 -0.47 -2.28 7.85
N GLN A 295 -1.54 -2.29 8.64
CA GLN A 295 -2.88 -2.63 8.13
C GLN A 295 -3.38 -1.68 7.02
N ALA A 296 -2.63 -0.62 6.70
CA ALA A 296 -2.91 0.35 5.64
C ALA A 296 -2.10 0.16 4.36
N VAL A 297 -1.07 -0.71 4.33
CA VAL A 297 -0.24 -0.89 3.12
C VAL A 297 -0.98 -1.77 2.12
N VAL A 298 -1.37 -1.16 1.01
CA VAL A 298 -1.94 -1.83 -0.16
C VAL A 298 -0.85 -1.97 -1.21
N ASP A 299 -0.52 -3.21 -1.58
CA ASP A 299 0.49 -3.46 -2.62
C ASP A 299 -0.13 -3.47 -4.02
N GLN A 300 0.73 -3.65 -5.04
CA GLN A 300 0.29 -3.71 -6.43
C GLN A 300 -0.59 -4.94 -6.73
N SER A 301 -0.45 -6.04 -5.99
CA SER A 301 -1.22 -7.28 -6.19
C SER A 301 -2.62 -7.15 -5.60
N ASP A 302 -2.73 -6.50 -4.44
CA ASP A 302 -3.97 -6.14 -3.78
C ASP A 302 -4.83 -5.24 -4.69
N MET A 303 -4.22 -4.17 -5.23
CA MET A 303 -4.90 -3.27 -6.17
C MET A 303 -5.32 -3.99 -7.45
N TYR A 304 -4.45 -4.84 -8.00
CA TYR A 304 -4.77 -5.61 -9.20
C TYR A 304 -5.96 -6.54 -8.98
N THR A 305 -5.91 -7.36 -7.94
CA THR A 305 -6.89 -8.44 -7.69
C THR A 305 -8.24 -7.90 -7.25
N HIS A 306 -8.27 -6.89 -6.37
CA HIS A 306 -9.51 -6.43 -5.76
C HIS A 306 -10.15 -5.21 -6.43
N VAL A 307 -9.39 -4.46 -7.23
CA VAL A 307 -9.87 -3.20 -7.82
C VAL A 307 -9.75 -3.21 -9.34
N LEU A 308 -8.54 -3.33 -9.89
CA LEU A 308 -8.30 -3.06 -11.31
C LEU A 308 -8.80 -4.16 -12.23
N SER A 309 -8.55 -5.43 -11.93
CA SER A 309 -9.02 -6.57 -12.75
C SER A 309 -10.56 -6.61 -12.83
N ALA A 310 -11.22 -6.58 -11.67
CA ALA A 310 -12.68 -6.53 -11.56
C ALA A 310 -13.29 -5.28 -12.22
N PHE A 311 -12.54 -4.18 -12.30
CA PHE A 311 -12.96 -2.97 -12.99
C PHE A 311 -12.86 -3.10 -14.51
N THR A 312 -11.77 -3.68 -15.03
CA THR A 312 -11.56 -3.86 -16.48
C THR A 312 -12.53 -4.83 -17.12
N GLU A 313 -13.08 -5.78 -16.37
CA GLU A 313 -14.08 -6.74 -16.88
C GLU A 313 -15.47 -6.14 -17.10
N LYS A 314 -15.75 -4.97 -16.50
CA LYS A 314 -17.06 -4.30 -16.60
C LYS A 314 -17.20 -3.59 -17.94
N LYS A 315 -18.01 -4.16 -18.84
CA LYS A 315 -18.25 -3.65 -20.21
C LYS A 315 -18.99 -2.30 -20.28
N GLU A 316 -19.56 -1.83 -19.18
CA GLU A 316 -20.41 -0.63 -19.14
C GLU A 316 -19.59 0.67 -19.18
N MET A 317 -18.30 0.62 -18.83
CA MET A 317 -17.48 1.82 -18.68
C MET A 317 -16.91 2.37 -20.00
N PRO A 318 -16.78 3.70 -20.14
CA PRO A 318 -16.11 4.30 -21.28
C PRO A 318 -14.65 3.82 -21.41
N GLN A 319 -14.30 3.23 -22.54
CA GLN A 319 -13.00 2.60 -22.79
C GLN A 319 -11.81 3.54 -22.52
N LYS A 320 -11.92 4.80 -22.95
CA LYS A 320 -10.90 5.84 -22.69
C LYS A 320 -10.71 6.11 -21.20
N PHE A 321 -11.77 6.01 -20.41
CA PHE A 321 -11.68 6.20 -18.96
C PHE A 321 -11.00 5.01 -18.27
N VAL A 322 -11.31 3.77 -18.70
CA VAL A 322 -10.65 2.57 -18.17
C VAL A 322 -9.13 2.67 -18.37
N VAL A 323 -8.70 2.99 -19.59
CA VAL A 323 -7.28 3.19 -19.91
C VAL A 323 -6.69 4.33 -19.09
N ALA A 324 -7.40 5.46 -18.96
CA ALA A 324 -6.93 6.59 -18.16
C ALA A 324 -6.72 6.22 -16.69
N VAL A 325 -7.62 5.46 -16.07
CA VAL A 325 -7.49 5.01 -14.67
C VAL A 325 -6.28 4.08 -14.49
N LEU A 326 -6.09 3.11 -15.40
CA LEU A 326 -4.93 2.21 -15.34
C LEU A 326 -3.62 3.00 -15.48
N MET A 327 -3.58 3.94 -16.43
CA MET A 327 -2.42 4.80 -16.64
C MET A 327 -2.18 5.74 -15.45
N GLU A 328 -3.24 6.23 -14.79
CA GLU A 328 -3.14 7.07 -13.60
C GLU A 328 -2.51 6.30 -12.43
N TYR A 329 -2.85 5.02 -12.27
CA TYR A 329 -2.22 4.16 -11.26
C TYR A 329 -0.74 3.92 -11.56
N ILE A 330 -0.39 3.59 -12.81
CA ILE A 330 1.00 3.43 -13.26
C ILE A 330 1.79 4.74 -13.11
N ARG A 331 1.20 5.87 -13.47
CA ARG A 331 1.79 7.22 -13.30
C ARG A 331 2.10 7.46 -11.83
N SER A 332 1.17 7.14 -10.93
CA SER A 332 1.36 7.28 -9.50
C SER A 332 2.50 6.40 -8.98
N LEU A 333 2.57 5.12 -9.39
CA LEU A 333 3.70 4.23 -9.03
C LEU A 333 5.05 4.81 -9.47
N ASN A 334 5.13 5.30 -10.71
CA ASN A 334 6.34 5.91 -11.27
C ASN A 334 6.72 7.20 -10.51
N GLN A 335 5.75 8.04 -10.16
CA GLN A 335 5.99 9.26 -9.38
C GLN A 335 6.67 8.97 -8.03
N PHE A 336 6.25 7.89 -7.35
CA PHE A 336 6.84 7.47 -6.07
C PHE A 336 8.05 6.53 -6.23
N GLN A 337 8.58 6.37 -7.44
CA GLN A 337 9.74 5.52 -7.74
C GLN A 337 9.53 4.06 -7.30
N ILE A 338 8.32 3.54 -7.51
CA ILE A 338 7.97 2.15 -7.26
C ILE A 338 8.05 1.41 -8.60
N THR A 339 8.84 0.34 -8.66
CA THR A 339 8.94 -0.50 -9.86
C THR A 339 7.58 -1.12 -10.19
N VAL A 340 7.05 -0.81 -11.38
CA VAL A 340 5.77 -1.32 -11.85
C VAL A 340 5.91 -2.81 -12.20
N GLN A 341 5.02 -3.63 -11.65
CA GLN A 341 5.01 -5.06 -11.94
C GLN A 341 4.44 -5.34 -13.33
N HIS A 342 5.03 -6.31 -14.03
CA HIS A 342 4.72 -6.62 -15.43
C HIS A 342 3.23 -6.95 -15.67
N TYR A 343 2.54 -7.58 -14.71
CA TYR A 343 1.12 -7.92 -14.84
C TYR A 343 0.19 -6.69 -14.93
N LEU A 344 0.63 -5.51 -14.43
CA LEU A 344 -0.13 -4.26 -14.60
C LEU A 344 -0.05 -3.75 -16.05
N HIS A 345 1.13 -3.85 -16.67
CA HIS A 345 1.30 -3.52 -18.09
C HIS A 345 0.54 -4.52 -18.97
N GLU A 346 0.55 -5.80 -18.61
CA GLU A 346 -0.25 -6.82 -19.28
C GLU A 346 -1.75 -6.48 -19.23
N LEU A 347 -2.26 -6.01 -18.09
CA LEU A 347 -3.65 -5.57 -17.95
C LEU A 347 -3.99 -4.42 -18.92
N VAL A 348 -3.09 -3.44 -19.04
CA VAL A 348 -3.25 -2.32 -19.99
C VAL A 348 -3.28 -2.84 -21.43
N ILE A 349 -2.36 -3.71 -21.81
CA ILE A 349 -2.30 -4.29 -23.16
C ILE A 349 -3.58 -5.08 -23.46
N LYS A 350 -3.99 -5.97 -22.55
CA LYS A 350 -5.23 -6.76 -22.69
C LYS A 350 -6.45 -5.86 -22.86
N THR A 351 -6.55 -4.80 -22.06
CA THR A 351 -7.65 -3.82 -22.14
C THR A 351 -7.65 -3.09 -23.49
N LEU A 352 -6.48 -2.65 -23.98
CA LEU A 352 -6.37 -1.97 -25.27
C LEU A 352 -6.73 -2.88 -26.45
N VAL A 353 -6.29 -4.14 -26.41
CA VAL A 353 -6.62 -5.16 -27.43
C VAL A 353 -8.12 -5.48 -27.42
N GLN A 354 -8.70 -5.71 -26.24
CA GLN A 354 -10.14 -5.99 -26.10
C GLN A 354 -11.03 -4.88 -26.68
N HIS A 355 -10.56 -3.63 -26.64
CA HIS A 355 -11.26 -2.47 -27.17
C HIS A 355 -10.80 -2.02 -28.56
N ASN A 356 -9.94 -2.79 -29.24
CA ASN A 356 -9.38 -2.48 -30.57
C ASN A 356 -8.64 -1.13 -30.64
N LEU A 357 -8.05 -0.66 -29.54
CA LEU A 357 -7.30 0.60 -29.45
C LEU A 357 -5.82 0.43 -29.86
N PHE A 358 -5.60 -0.16 -31.04
CA PHE A 358 -4.25 -0.53 -31.52
C PHE A 358 -3.31 0.66 -31.75
N TYR A 359 -3.85 1.81 -32.12
CA TYR A 359 -3.05 3.03 -32.29
C TYR A 359 -2.41 3.48 -30.96
N THR A 360 -3.21 3.51 -29.89
CA THR A 360 -2.72 3.85 -28.55
C THR A 360 -1.72 2.81 -28.04
N LEU A 361 -1.99 1.52 -28.29
CA LEU A 361 -1.05 0.45 -27.98
C LEU A 361 0.30 0.65 -28.67
N HIS A 362 0.30 0.97 -29.97
CA HIS A 362 1.52 1.25 -30.72
C HIS A 362 2.31 2.40 -30.09
N GLN A 363 1.63 3.52 -29.79
CA GLN A 363 2.27 4.68 -29.17
C GLN A 363 2.87 4.34 -27.80
N PHE A 364 2.16 3.61 -26.95
CA PHE A 364 2.65 3.24 -25.62
C PHE A 364 3.92 2.39 -25.70
N LEU A 365 4.00 1.48 -26.68
CA LEU A 365 5.18 0.63 -26.89
C LEU A 365 6.34 1.40 -27.54
N GLN A 366 6.03 2.24 -28.54
CA GLN A 366 7.03 3.03 -29.27
C GLN A 366 7.69 4.10 -28.39
N TYR A 367 6.92 4.77 -27.54
CA TYR A 367 7.41 5.80 -26.62
C TYR A 367 7.85 5.25 -25.26
N HIS A 368 7.94 3.93 -25.09
CA HIS A 368 8.37 3.27 -23.86
C HIS A 368 7.58 3.71 -22.61
N VAL A 369 6.28 3.94 -22.78
CA VAL A 369 5.36 4.23 -21.67
C VAL A 369 5.18 2.99 -20.78
N LEU A 370 5.19 1.81 -21.40
CA LEU A 370 5.20 0.52 -20.70
C LEU A 370 6.65 0.04 -20.56
N SER A 371 7.03 -0.43 -19.38
CA SER A 371 8.38 -0.95 -19.15
C SER A 371 8.59 -2.26 -19.90
N ASP A 372 9.75 -2.38 -20.56
CA ASP A 372 10.13 -3.59 -21.28
C ASP A 372 10.26 -4.77 -20.30
N SER A 373 9.70 -5.93 -20.66
CA SER A 373 9.91 -7.17 -19.91
C SER A 373 9.69 -8.39 -20.79
N LYS A 374 10.35 -9.51 -20.47
CA LYS A 374 10.21 -10.77 -21.22
C LYS A 374 8.75 -11.25 -21.29
N PRO A 375 7.96 -11.24 -20.19
CA PRO A 375 6.56 -11.65 -20.24
C PRO A 375 5.70 -10.81 -21.21
N LEU A 376 5.94 -9.49 -21.27
CA LEU A 376 5.20 -8.60 -22.17
C LEU A 376 5.56 -8.83 -23.64
N ALA A 377 6.83 -9.10 -23.94
CA ALA A 377 7.23 -9.45 -25.30
C ALA A 377 6.56 -10.76 -25.77
N CYS A 378 6.52 -11.79 -24.91
CA CYS A 378 5.80 -13.02 -25.20
C CYS A 378 4.29 -12.77 -25.41
N LEU A 379 3.68 -11.90 -24.62
CA LEU A 379 2.29 -11.50 -24.81
C LEU A 379 2.09 -10.81 -26.17
N LEU A 380 2.96 -9.89 -26.58
CA LEU A 380 2.87 -9.22 -27.89
C LEU A 380 3.00 -10.21 -29.04
N LEU A 381 3.88 -11.21 -28.93
CA LEU A 381 4.00 -12.27 -29.93
C LEU A 381 2.70 -13.07 -30.09
N SER A 382 1.99 -13.34 -28.98
CA SER A 382 0.68 -14.01 -29.03
C SER A 382 -0.41 -13.16 -29.70
N LEU A 383 -0.21 -11.84 -29.80
CA LEU A 383 -1.16 -10.89 -30.39
C LEU A 383 -0.92 -10.66 -31.89
N GLU A 384 0.13 -11.24 -32.48
CA GLU A 384 0.52 -11.01 -33.88
C GLU A 384 -0.62 -11.27 -34.87
N SER A 385 -1.45 -12.29 -34.64
CA SER A 385 -2.57 -12.63 -35.53
C SER A 385 -3.62 -11.53 -35.63
N PHE A 386 -3.79 -10.75 -34.56
CA PHE A 386 -4.76 -9.64 -34.49
C PHE A 386 -4.12 -8.30 -34.77
N TYR A 387 -2.84 -8.15 -34.45
CA TYR A 387 -2.07 -6.93 -34.61
C TYR A 387 -0.68 -7.24 -35.18
N PRO A 388 -0.54 -7.29 -36.52
CA PRO A 388 0.73 -7.68 -37.17
C PRO A 388 1.97 -6.88 -36.72
N PRO A 389 1.90 -5.56 -36.44
CA PRO A 389 3.04 -4.81 -35.91
C PRO A 389 3.54 -5.29 -34.54
N ALA A 390 2.75 -6.08 -33.78
CA ALA A 390 3.16 -6.62 -32.48
C ALA A 390 4.43 -7.47 -32.58
N HIS A 391 4.62 -8.18 -33.69
CA HIS A 391 5.79 -9.01 -33.91
C HIS A 391 7.08 -8.17 -33.83
N GLN A 392 7.17 -7.10 -34.63
CA GLN A 392 8.35 -6.24 -34.64
C GLN A 392 8.54 -5.53 -33.30
N LEU A 393 7.45 -5.02 -32.71
CA LEU A 393 7.52 -4.34 -31.40
C LEU A 393 8.01 -5.27 -30.28
N SER A 394 7.63 -6.55 -30.33
CA SER A 394 8.10 -7.56 -29.37
C SER A 394 9.60 -7.86 -29.53
N LEU A 395 10.10 -7.97 -30.77
CA LEU A 395 11.52 -8.16 -31.04
C LEU A 395 12.34 -6.93 -30.62
N ASP A 396 11.83 -5.73 -30.89
CA ASP A 396 12.46 -4.48 -30.46
C ASP A 396 12.53 -4.40 -28.93
N MET A 397 11.47 -4.82 -28.23
CA MET A 397 11.43 -4.93 -26.77
C MET A 397 12.46 -5.91 -26.23
N LEU A 398 12.50 -7.14 -26.77
CA LEU A 398 13.49 -8.14 -26.35
C LEU A 398 14.92 -7.67 -26.61
N LYS A 399 15.17 -7.01 -27.74
CA LYS A 399 16.49 -6.49 -28.09
C LYS A 399 16.96 -5.42 -27.11
N ARG A 400 16.07 -4.54 -26.64
CA ARG A 400 16.40 -3.53 -25.63
C ARG A 400 16.72 -4.12 -24.26
N LEU A 401 16.10 -5.25 -23.90
CA LEU A 401 16.37 -5.92 -22.62
C LEU A 401 17.79 -6.49 -22.52
N SER A 402 18.47 -6.74 -23.64
CA SER A 402 19.84 -7.32 -23.77
C SER A 402 20.08 -8.70 -23.15
N THR A 403 19.21 -9.14 -22.24
CA THR A 403 19.24 -10.42 -21.52
C THR A 403 18.34 -11.49 -22.17
N ALA A 404 17.75 -11.18 -23.32
CA ALA A 404 16.72 -11.99 -23.98
C ALA A 404 17.14 -12.51 -25.37
N ASN A 405 18.44 -12.71 -25.58
CA ASN A 405 18.99 -13.07 -26.89
C ASN A 405 18.55 -14.46 -27.36
N ASP A 406 18.44 -15.42 -26.44
CA ASP A 406 18.00 -16.78 -26.75
C ASP A 406 16.53 -16.78 -27.15
N GLU A 407 15.69 -16.02 -26.46
CA GLU A 407 14.27 -15.88 -26.77
C GLU A 407 14.07 -15.23 -28.15
N ILE A 408 14.86 -14.23 -28.53
CA ILE A 408 14.80 -13.63 -29.89
C ILE A 408 15.12 -14.67 -30.96
N VAL A 409 16.14 -15.50 -30.72
CA VAL A 409 16.53 -16.57 -31.65
C VAL A 409 15.40 -17.58 -31.79
N GLU A 410 14.79 -18.02 -30.70
CA GLU A 410 13.66 -18.96 -30.73
C GLU A 410 12.46 -18.40 -31.49
N VAL A 411 12.15 -17.12 -31.31
CA VAL A 411 11.07 -16.44 -32.04
C VAL A 411 11.37 -16.40 -33.54
N LEU A 412 12.57 -16.00 -33.95
CA LEU A 412 12.96 -15.96 -35.37
C LEU A 412 12.96 -17.36 -36.01
N LEU A 413 13.42 -18.38 -35.28
CA LEU A 413 13.42 -19.76 -35.77
C LEU A 413 12.00 -20.32 -35.93
N SER A 414 11.08 -20.04 -35.00
CA SER A 414 9.68 -20.48 -35.10
C SER A 414 8.93 -19.87 -36.29
N LYS A 415 9.36 -18.70 -36.78
CA LYS A 415 8.84 -18.05 -37.99
C LYS A 415 9.63 -18.41 -39.24
N HIS A 416 10.50 -19.43 -39.16
CA HIS A 416 11.34 -19.88 -40.26
C HIS A 416 12.33 -18.82 -40.81
N GLN A 417 12.61 -17.76 -40.05
CA GLN A 417 13.56 -16.70 -40.42
C GLN A 417 14.99 -17.07 -40.01
N VAL A 418 15.48 -18.22 -40.48
CA VAL A 418 16.74 -18.83 -40.02
C VAL A 418 17.96 -17.92 -40.27
N LEU A 419 18.01 -17.26 -41.43
CA LEU A 419 19.11 -16.32 -41.74
C LEU A 419 19.08 -15.07 -40.85
N ALA A 420 17.90 -14.57 -40.50
CA ALA A 420 17.77 -13.41 -39.63
C ALA A 420 18.25 -13.75 -38.21
N ALA A 421 17.89 -14.93 -37.70
CA ALA A 421 18.37 -15.44 -36.41
C ALA A 421 19.91 -15.56 -36.40
N LEU A 422 20.49 -16.13 -37.45
CA LEU A 422 21.93 -16.34 -37.55
C LEU A 422 22.70 -15.01 -37.67
N ARG A 423 22.15 -14.03 -38.40
CA ARG A 423 22.69 -12.67 -38.48
C ARG A 423 22.64 -11.95 -37.13
N PHE A 424 21.55 -12.11 -36.39
CA PHE A 424 21.38 -11.51 -35.05
C PHE A 424 22.43 -12.02 -34.07
N ILE A 425 22.61 -13.36 -33.98
CA ILE A 425 23.63 -13.97 -33.12
C ILE A 425 25.04 -13.52 -33.50
N ARG A 426 25.35 -13.48 -34.80
CA ARG A 426 26.65 -13.01 -35.28
C ARG A 426 26.91 -11.56 -34.85
N GLY A 427 25.86 -10.72 -34.83
CA GLY A 427 25.94 -9.33 -34.36
C GLY A 427 26.22 -9.18 -32.87
N ILE A 428 25.82 -10.16 -32.04
CA ILE A 428 26.03 -10.15 -30.58
C ILE A 428 27.32 -10.87 -30.18
N GLY A 429 27.96 -11.58 -31.11
CA GLY A 429 29.20 -12.33 -30.86
C GLY A 429 28.98 -13.73 -30.28
N GLY A 430 27.74 -14.15 -30.00
CA GLY A 430 27.40 -15.46 -29.41
C GLY A 430 27.43 -16.66 -30.35
N HIS A 431 28.05 -16.55 -31.53
CA HIS A 431 27.96 -17.53 -32.62
C HIS A 431 28.63 -18.89 -32.33
N ASP A 432 29.41 -18.99 -31.27
CA ASP A 432 30.12 -20.22 -30.89
C ASP A 432 29.30 -21.11 -29.95
N ASN A 433 28.42 -20.53 -29.12
CA ASN A 433 27.65 -21.26 -28.08
C ASN A 433 26.24 -21.70 -28.51
N ILE A 434 25.85 -21.50 -29.78
CA ILE A 434 24.49 -21.82 -30.25
C ILE A 434 24.29 -23.31 -30.56
N SER A 435 23.07 -23.80 -30.37
CA SER A 435 22.70 -25.18 -30.73
C SER A 435 22.54 -25.33 -32.25
N ALA A 436 23.39 -26.12 -32.89
CA ALA A 436 23.32 -26.37 -34.33
C ALA A 436 22.01 -27.08 -34.73
N ARG A 437 21.54 -28.00 -33.88
CA ARG A 437 20.32 -28.77 -34.08
C ARG A 437 19.10 -27.87 -34.31
N LYS A 438 18.85 -26.89 -33.43
CA LYS A 438 17.69 -25.98 -33.53
C LYS A 438 17.63 -25.25 -34.88
N PHE A 439 18.78 -24.83 -35.40
CA PHE A 439 18.87 -24.12 -36.69
C PHE A 439 18.69 -25.06 -37.89
N LEU A 440 19.25 -26.27 -37.82
CA LEU A 440 19.12 -27.28 -38.87
C LEU A 440 17.70 -27.85 -38.96
N ASP A 441 17.04 -28.06 -37.81
CA ASP A 441 15.62 -28.41 -37.73
C ASP A 441 14.75 -27.35 -38.41
N ALA A 442 14.93 -26.07 -38.03
CA ALA A 442 14.17 -24.97 -38.62
C ALA A 442 14.42 -24.80 -40.12
N ALA A 443 15.67 -24.98 -40.58
CA ALA A 443 16.02 -24.91 -42.00
C ALA A 443 15.52 -26.11 -42.81
N LYS A 444 15.36 -27.28 -42.18
CA LYS A 444 14.77 -28.46 -42.84
C LYS A 444 13.26 -28.25 -43.04
N GLN A 445 12.58 -27.64 -42.07
CA GLN A 445 11.14 -27.36 -42.14
C GLN A 445 10.77 -26.31 -43.20
N THR A 446 11.70 -25.43 -43.60
CA THR A 446 11.48 -24.47 -44.70
C THR A 446 11.42 -25.10 -46.10
N GLU A 447 11.80 -26.37 -46.25
CA GLU A 447 11.92 -27.10 -47.54
C GLU A 447 12.85 -26.46 -48.59
N ASP A 448 13.51 -25.34 -48.28
CA ASP A 448 14.52 -24.70 -49.11
C ASP A 448 15.89 -25.40 -48.96
N ARG A 449 16.26 -26.15 -49.99
CA ARG A 449 17.52 -26.90 -50.07
C ARG A 449 18.75 -25.98 -49.98
N MET A 450 18.72 -24.80 -50.59
CA MET A 450 19.86 -23.89 -50.59
C MET A 450 20.04 -23.23 -49.23
N LEU A 451 18.93 -22.91 -48.55
CA LEU A 451 18.96 -22.44 -47.18
C LEU A 451 19.56 -23.49 -46.24
N PHE A 452 19.07 -24.73 -46.31
CA PHE A 452 19.60 -25.82 -45.48
C PHE A 452 21.10 -26.05 -45.72
N TYR A 453 21.54 -26.08 -46.98
CA TYR A 453 22.97 -26.20 -47.31
C TYR A 453 23.81 -25.07 -46.70
N THR A 454 23.34 -23.82 -46.78
CA THR A 454 24.05 -22.65 -46.27
C THR A 454 24.19 -22.69 -44.74
N ILE A 455 23.11 -23.05 -44.03
CA ILE A 455 23.11 -23.18 -42.57
C ILE A 455 24.01 -24.34 -42.13
N PHE A 456 23.95 -25.48 -42.82
CA PHE A 456 24.81 -26.63 -42.54
C PHE A 456 26.30 -26.28 -42.71
N ARG A 457 26.65 -25.61 -43.82
CA ARG A 457 28.02 -25.10 -44.07
C ARG A 457 28.50 -24.13 -42.99
N PHE A 458 27.63 -23.25 -42.50
CA PHE A 458 27.99 -22.33 -41.43
C PHE A 458 28.41 -23.08 -40.16
N PHE A 459 27.69 -24.14 -39.78
CA PHE A 459 28.04 -24.93 -38.62
C PHE A 459 29.27 -25.82 -38.83
N GLU A 460 29.48 -26.37 -40.04
CA GLU A 460 30.75 -27.05 -40.38
C GLU A 460 31.95 -26.10 -40.20
N GLN A 461 31.84 -24.87 -40.72
CA GLN A 461 32.89 -23.85 -40.58
C GLN A 461 33.09 -23.41 -39.12
N ARG A 462 32.02 -23.36 -38.32
CA ARG A 462 32.13 -23.10 -36.88
C ARG A 462 32.86 -24.24 -36.17
N ASN A 463 32.47 -25.49 -36.42
CA ASN A 463 33.08 -26.66 -35.81
C ASN A 463 34.58 -26.76 -36.19
N GLN A 464 34.91 -26.47 -37.44
CA GLN A 464 36.29 -26.37 -37.91
C GLN A 464 37.08 -25.28 -37.18
N ARG A 465 36.49 -24.10 -36.96
CA ARG A 465 37.13 -23.00 -36.21
C ARG A 465 37.34 -23.33 -34.73
N LEU A 466 36.37 -23.97 -34.09
CA LEU A 466 36.41 -24.26 -32.64
C LEU A 466 37.23 -25.51 -32.29
N ARG A 467 37.19 -26.55 -33.13
CA ARG A 467 37.72 -27.89 -32.82
C ARG A 467 38.75 -28.40 -33.83
N GLY A 468 38.98 -27.69 -34.94
CA GLY A 468 39.82 -28.20 -36.03
C GLY A 468 39.18 -29.34 -36.83
N ASN A 469 37.92 -29.71 -36.53
CA ASN A 469 37.19 -30.79 -37.19
C ASN A 469 35.77 -30.30 -37.54
N PRO A 470 35.32 -30.44 -38.80
CA PRO A 470 34.00 -29.94 -39.23
C PRO A 470 32.84 -30.79 -38.69
N SER A 471 33.12 -31.98 -38.17
CA SER A 471 32.12 -32.94 -37.68
C SER A 471 31.33 -32.40 -36.49
N PHE A 472 30.03 -32.72 -36.47
CA PHE A 472 29.16 -32.50 -35.31
C PHE A 472 29.48 -33.51 -34.21
N THR A 473 29.49 -33.07 -32.96
CA THR A 473 29.71 -34.00 -31.84
C THR A 473 28.46 -34.83 -31.57
N PRO A 474 28.59 -36.09 -31.10
CA PRO A 474 27.42 -36.92 -30.76
C PRO A 474 26.47 -36.25 -29.75
N GLY A 475 27.01 -35.45 -28.82
CA GLY A 475 26.21 -34.70 -27.84
C GLY A 475 25.31 -33.59 -28.43
N GLU A 476 25.58 -33.13 -29.66
CA GLU A 476 24.75 -32.13 -30.36
C GLU A 476 23.53 -32.76 -31.07
N HIS A 477 23.42 -34.10 -31.10
CA HIS A 477 22.29 -34.86 -31.69
C HIS A 477 21.92 -34.43 -33.13
N CYS A 478 22.93 -34.16 -33.97
CA CYS A 478 22.73 -33.69 -35.36
C CYS A 478 22.82 -34.82 -36.41
N GLU A 479 22.86 -36.09 -36.00
CA GLU A 479 23.10 -37.25 -36.87
C GLU A 479 22.07 -37.38 -38.01
N GLU A 480 20.78 -37.16 -37.69
CA GLU A 480 19.69 -37.17 -38.68
C GLU A 480 19.84 -36.08 -39.74
N HIS A 481 20.35 -34.90 -39.36
CA HIS A 481 20.60 -33.79 -40.29
C HIS A 481 21.80 -34.06 -41.18
N VAL A 482 22.84 -34.73 -40.67
CA VAL A 482 23.99 -35.15 -41.46
C VAL A 482 23.58 -36.22 -42.48
N ALA A 483 22.76 -37.20 -42.07
CA ALA A 483 22.21 -38.20 -42.99
C ALA A 483 21.35 -37.56 -44.09
N PHE A 484 20.49 -36.60 -43.72
CA PHE A 484 19.70 -35.85 -44.67
C PHE A 484 20.56 -35.02 -45.64
N PHE A 485 21.62 -34.36 -45.16
CA PHE A 485 22.55 -33.62 -46.00
C PHE A 485 23.23 -34.53 -47.03
N LYS A 486 23.70 -35.71 -46.60
CA LYS A 486 24.30 -36.72 -47.50
C LYS A 486 23.33 -37.23 -48.54
N GLN A 487 22.07 -37.45 -48.17
CA GLN A 487 21.03 -37.91 -49.09
C GLN A 487 20.72 -36.86 -50.17
N VAL A 488 20.67 -35.57 -49.79
CA VAL A 488 20.25 -34.49 -50.70
C VAL A 488 21.41 -33.94 -51.55
N PHE A 489 22.63 -33.87 -51.01
CA PHE A 489 23.78 -33.22 -51.67
C PHE A 489 24.97 -34.15 -51.94
N GLY A 490 24.93 -35.39 -51.43
CA GLY A 490 26.00 -36.39 -51.58
C GLY A 490 27.12 -36.26 -50.55
N ASP A 491 27.80 -37.38 -50.25
CA ASP A 491 28.92 -37.42 -49.29
C ASP A 491 30.10 -36.51 -49.69
N GLN A 492 30.27 -36.25 -51.00
CA GLN A 492 31.34 -35.39 -51.52
C GLN A 492 31.17 -33.92 -51.15
N ALA A 493 29.95 -33.50 -50.78
CA ALA A 493 29.65 -32.12 -50.39
C ALA A 493 30.05 -31.80 -48.96
N LEU A 494 30.44 -32.77 -48.12
CA LEU A 494 30.88 -32.50 -46.74
C LEU A 494 32.23 -31.77 -46.69
N MET A 495 32.40 -30.88 -45.71
CA MET A 495 33.67 -30.20 -45.50
C MET A 495 34.72 -31.23 -45.02
N ARG A 496 35.86 -31.29 -45.68
CA ARG A 496 36.95 -32.20 -45.29
C ARG A 496 37.69 -31.62 -44.07
N PRO A 497 38.13 -32.47 -43.12
CA PRO A 497 39.01 -32.02 -42.05
C PRO A 497 40.27 -31.41 -42.64
N THR A 498 40.69 -30.25 -42.13
CA THR A 498 42.04 -29.75 -42.43
C THR A 498 43.01 -30.57 -41.59
N THR A 499 43.67 -31.52 -42.24
CA THR A 499 44.84 -32.21 -41.68
C THR A 499 45.96 -31.17 -41.56
N PHE A 500 46.31 -30.79 -40.33
CA PHE A 500 47.60 -30.16 -40.05
C PHE A 500 48.69 -31.22 -39.94
#